data_AF-A0A836TRD0-F1
#
_entry.id   AF-A0A836TRD0-F1
#
_cell.length_a   1.000
_cell.length_b   1.000
_cell.length_c   1.000
_cell.angle_alpha   90.00
_cell.angle_beta   90.00
_cell.angle_gamma   90.00
#
_symmetry.space_group_name_H-M   'P 1'
#
loop_
_entity.id
_entity.type
_entity.pdbx_description
1 polymer ?
#
loop_
_entity_poly.entity_id
_entity_poly.type
_entity_poly.pdbx_seq_one_letter_code
_entity_poly.pdbx_strand_id
1 'polypeptide(L)'
;MIFYGLEFIIFFVIFLAAFSFFPEGSARSWYVLIASYLFYGWWYPPYLVLLLGLSWLAFFGGLLVKRRPQYLPLIVIMLIL
;
A
#
# COMPACT_ATOMS: atom_id res chain seq x y z
N MET A 1 -0.93 -6.31 -11.70
CA MET A 1 -2.09 -6.79 -12.48
C MET A 1 -2.67 -5.60 -13.20
N ILE A 2 -3.39 -5.81 -14.31
CA ILE A 2 -4.00 -4.71 -15.05
C ILE A 2 -5.48 -4.62 -14.64
N PHE A 3 -5.98 -3.41 -14.39
CA PHE A 3 -7.35 -3.21 -13.91
C PHE A 3 -8.45 -3.69 -14.88
N TYR A 4 -8.19 -3.72 -16.18
CA TYR A 4 -9.16 -4.25 -17.17
C TYR A 4 -9.00 -5.75 -17.44
N GLY A 5 -8.04 -6.43 -16.80
CA GLY A 5 -7.74 -7.85 -17.01
C GLY A 5 -8.65 -8.79 -16.22
N LEU A 6 -8.82 -10.01 -16.71
CA LEU A 6 -9.58 -11.06 -16.01
C LEU A 6 -8.91 -11.43 -14.67
N GLU A 7 -7.58 -11.39 -14.63
CA GLU A 7 -6.79 -11.63 -13.41
C GLU A 7 -7.14 -10.65 -12.28
N PHE A 8 -7.49 -9.39 -12.61
CA PHE A 8 -7.95 -8.43 -11.61
C PHE A 8 -9.30 -8.82 -11.02
N ILE A 9 -10.26 -9.24 -11.86
CA ILE A 9 -11.59 -9.67 -11.39
C ILE A 9 -11.44 -10.88 -10.45
N ILE A 10 -10.65 -11.87 -10.85
CA ILE A 10 -10.38 -13.06 -10.02
C ILE A 10 -9.73 -12.65 -8.70
N PHE A 11 -8.68 -11.83 -8.75
CA PHE A 11 -8.01 -11.32 -7.56
C PHE A 11 -8.98 -10.56 -6.65
N PHE A 12 -9.82 -9.69 -7.20
CA PHE A 12 -10.75 -8.85 -6.45
C PHE A 12 -11.83 -9.69 -5.74
N VAL A 13 -12.39 -10.69 -6.41
CA VAL A 13 -13.37 -11.61 -5.80
C VAL A 13 -12.73 -12.40 -4.66
N ILE A 14 -11.54 -12.96 -4.87
CA ILE A 14 -10.79 -13.66 -3.82
C ILE A 14 -10.47 -12.69 -2.68
N PHE A 15 -10.05 -11.47 -3.01
CA PHE A 15 -9.72 -10.45 -2.03
C PHE A 15 -10.91 -10.13 -1.13
N LEU A 16 -12.09 -9.89 -1.71
CA LEU A 16 -13.31 -9.59 -0.95
C LEU A 16 -13.78 -10.78 -0.11
N ALA A 17 -13.75 -11.99 -0.70
CA ALA A 17 -14.10 -13.21 0.02
C ALA A 17 -13.20 -13.38 1.26
N ALA A 18 -11.89 -13.24 1.09
CA ALA A 18 -10.95 -13.38 2.18
C ALA A 18 -11.01 -12.21 3.17
N PHE A 19 -11.29 -10.98 2.72
CA PHE A 19 -11.43 -9.79 3.58
C PHE A 19 -12.42 -9.99 4.72
N SER A 20 -13.51 -10.72 4.46
CA SER A 20 -14.56 -11.01 5.44
C SER A 20 -14.07 -11.84 6.64
N PHE A 21 -12.97 -12.60 6.50
CA PHE A 21 -12.40 -13.39 7.58
C PHE A 21 -11.49 -12.58 8.52
N PHE A 22 -11.11 -11.35 8.15
CA PHE A 22 -10.22 -10.53 8.97
C PHE A 22 -11.02 -9.58 9.87
N PRO A 23 -10.91 -9.71 11.21
CA PRO A 23 -11.58 -8.81 12.15
C PRO A 23 -11.02 -7.39 12.04
N GLU A 24 -11.80 -6.42 12.50
CA GLU A 24 -11.37 -5.02 12.53
C GLU A 24 -10.08 -4.83 13.34
N GLY A 25 -9.22 -3.93 12.86
CA GLY A 25 -7.92 -3.65 13.47
C GLY A 25 -6.75 -4.10 12.61
N SER A 26 -5.65 -4.48 13.27
CA SER A 26 -4.35 -4.69 12.63
C SER A 26 -4.35 -5.83 11.62
N ALA A 27 -5.08 -6.93 11.87
CA ALA A 27 -5.15 -8.07 10.97
C ALA A 27 -5.73 -7.67 9.61
N ARG A 28 -6.83 -6.91 9.60
CA ARG A 28 -7.43 -6.38 8.37
C ARG A 28 -6.51 -5.38 7.67
N SER A 29 -5.82 -4.51 8.41
CA SER A 29 -4.85 -3.59 7.82
C SER A 29 -3.68 -4.31 7.14
N TRP A 30 -3.11 -5.34 7.78
CA TRP A 30 -2.04 -6.15 7.20
C TRP A 30 -2.51 -6.92 5.98
N TYR A 31 -3.71 -7.49 6.03
CA TYR A 31 -4.30 -8.16 4.89
C TYR A 31 -4.42 -7.22 3.68
N VAL A 32 -4.99 -6.04 3.88
CA VAL A 32 -5.12 -5.01 2.82
C VAL A 32 -3.75 -4.59 2.30
N LEU A 33 -2.77 -4.38 3.19
CA LEU A 33 -1.44 -3.95 2.81
C LEU A 33 -0.72 -5.00 1.95
N ILE A 34 -0.73 -6.27 2.37
CA ILE A 34 -0.12 -7.37 1.63
C ILE A 34 -0.81 -7.57 0.28
N ALA A 35 -2.15 -7.57 0.27
CA ALA A 35 -2.91 -7.67 -0.97
C ALA A 35 -2.60 -6.52 -1.94
N SER A 36 -2.43 -5.30 -1.43
CA SER A 36 -2.05 -4.13 -2.23
C SER A 36 -0.67 -4.32 -2.86
N TYR A 37 0.32 -4.76 -2.08
CA TYR A 37 1.66 -5.03 -2.63
C TYR A 37 1.62 -6.13 -3.68
N LEU A 38 0.92 -7.24 -3.41
CA LEU A 38 0.75 -8.30 -4.41
C LEU A 38 0.13 -7.76 -5.69
N PHE A 39 -0.97 -7.02 -5.60
CA PHE A 39 -1.67 -6.46 -6.76
C PHE A 39 -0.79 -5.53 -7.60
N TYR A 40 -0.19 -4.53 -6.96
CA TYR A 40 0.62 -3.52 -7.64
C TYR A 40 1.96 -4.08 -8.14
N GLY A 41 2.57 -5.01 -7.39
CA GLY A 41 3.83 -5.66 -7.75
C GLY A 41 3.70 -6.78 -8.78
N TRP A 42 2.49 -7.27 -9.05
CA TRP A 42 2.28 -8.48 -9.86
C TRP A 42 2.79 -8.41 -11.29
N TRP A 43 2.69 -7.24 -11.96
CA TRP A 43 3.18 -7.14 -13.35
C TRP A 43 4.71 -7.21 -13.37
N TYR A 44 5.37 -6.39 -12.56
CA TYR A 44 6.81 -6.25 -12.56
C TYR A 44 7.33 -6.17 -11.11
N PRO A 45 7.68 -7.32 -10.51
CA PRO A 45 8.07 -7.41 -9.11
C PRO A 45 9.18 -6.45 -8.66
N PRO A 46 10.16 -6.06 -9.49
CA PRO A 46 11.15 -5.05 -9.07
C PRO A 46 10.54 -3.71 -8.63
N TYR A 47 9.36 -3.33 -9.12
CA TYR A 47 8.66 -2.12 -8.65
C TYR A 47 8.13 -2.22 -7.21
N LEU A 48 8.08 -3.42 -6.62
CA LEU A 48 7.77 -3.58 -5.20
C LEU A 48 8.74 -2.82 -4.30
N VAL A 49 10.02 -2.73 -4.67
CA VAL A 49 11.02 -1.99 -3.90
C VAL A 49 10.63 -0.52 -3.80
N LEU A 50 10.19 0.08 -4.91
CA LEU A 50 9.71 1.46 -4.96
C LEU A 50 8.43 1.63 -4.13
N LEU A 51 7.46 0.73 -4.29
CA LEU A 51 6.20 0.75 -3.54
C LEU A 51 6.42 0.62 -2.03
N LEU A 52 7.29 -0.29 -1.60
CA LEU A 52 7.64 -0.46 -0.20
C LEU A 52 8.33 0.78 0.35
N GLY A 53 9.31 1.33 -0.38
CA GLY A 53 10.01 2.56 -0.01
C GLY A 53 9.07 3.75 0.13
N LEU A 54 8.18 3.96 -0.83
CA LEU A 54 7.21 5.06 -0.81
C LEU A 54 6.20 4.90 0.32
N SER A 55 5.70 3.68 0.54
CA SER A 55 4.75 3.39 1.63
C SER A 55 5.40 3.59 3.00
N TRP A 56 6.66 3.18 3.15
CA TRP A 56 7.47 3.44 4.36
C TRP A 56 7.69 4.93 4.58
N LEU A 57 8.14 5.65 3.55
CA LEU A 57 8.38 7.10 3.63
C LEU A 57 7.09 7.85 3.99
N ALA A 58 5.96 7.50 3.38
CA ALA A 58 4.67 8.09 3.69
C ALA A 58 4.26 7.81 5.15
N PHE A 59 4.40 6.56 5.62
CA PHE A 59 4.02 6.17 6.97
C PHE A 59 4.89 6.87 8.04
N PHE A 60 6.21 6.72 7.96
CA PHE A 60 7.12 7.31 8.93
C PHE A 60 7.21 8.84 8.79
N GLY A 61 7.11 9.37 7.58
CA GLY A 61 6.99 10.80 7.32
C GLY A 61 5.75 11.40 7.96
N GLY A 62 4.60 10.75 7.85
CA GLY A 62 3.36 11.15 8.53
C GLY A 62 3.51 11.14 10.06
N LEU A 63 4.14 10.11 10.63
CA LEU A 63 4.43 10.05 12.06
C LEU A 63 5.38 11.17 12.52
N LEU A 64 6.39 11.51 11.71
CA LEU A 64 7.31 12.61 11.98
C LEU A 64 6.59 13.95 11.93
N VAL A 65 5.83 14.23 10.88
CA VAL A 65 5.06 15.48 10.72
C VAL A 65 4.08 15.66 11.87
N LYS A 66 3.42 14.59 12.31
CA LYS A 66 2.53 14.63 13.49
C LYS A 66 3.24 15.14 14.75
N ARG A 67 4.52 14.80 14.94
CA ARG A 67 5.35 15.25 16.08
C ARG A 67 6.06 16.57 15.83
N ARG A 68 6.37 16.88 14.57
CA ARG A 68 7.23 17.98 14.13
C ARG A 68 6.67 18.54 12.80
N PRO A 69 5.62 19.37 12.84
CA PRO A 69 4.91 19.83 11.63
C PRO A 69 5.81 20.57 10.63
N GLN A 70 6.91 21.18 11.09
CA GLN A 70 7.91 21.88 10.29
C GLN A 70 8.56 21.02 9.18
N TYR A 71 8.53 19.68 9.27
CA TYR A 71 9.08 18.80 8.23
C TYR A 71 8.10 18.47 7.10
N LEU A 72 6.84 18.94 7.17
CA LEU A 72 5.83 18.70 6.13
C LEU A 72 6.32 19.00 4.71
N PRO A 73 6.90 20.19 4.39
CA PRO A 73 7.34 20.48 3.03
C PRO A 73 8.43 19.50 2.54
N LEU A 74 9.36 19.11 3.42
CA LEU A 74 10.41 18.14 3.07
C LEU A 74 9.82 16.77 2.73
N ILE A 75 8.91 16.26 3.56
CA ILE A 75 8.26 14.95 3.32
C ILE A 75 7.44 14.97 2.04
N VAL A 76 6.73 16.06 1.75
CA VAL A 76 5.97 16.22 0.50
C VAL A 76 6.91 16.21 -0.72
N ILE A 77 8.02 16.93 -0.66
CA ILE A 77 9.02 16.94 -1.73
C ILE A 77 9.57 15.53 -1.98
N MET A 78 9.94 14.79 -0.92
CA MET A 78 10.46 13.43 -1.05
C MET A 78 9.43 12.41 -1.56
N LEU A 79 8.12 12.67 -1.43
CA LEU A 79 7.07 11.79 -1.94
C LEU A 79 6.71 12.05 -3.40
N ILE A 80 7.01 13.26 -3.91
CA ILE A 80 6.68 13.69 -5.28
C ILE A 80 7.87 13.47 -6.24
N LEU A 81 9.10 13.64 -5.75
CA LEU A 81 10.34 13.42 -6.51
C LEU A 81 10.74 11.94 -6.51
#